data_AF-A0A453N0M4-F1
#
_entry.id   AF-A0A453N0M4-F1
#
_cell.length_a   1.000
_cell.length_b   1.000
_cell.length_c   1.000
_cell.angle_alpha   90.00
_cell.angle_beta   90.00
_cell.angle_gamma   90.00
#
_symmetry.space_group_name_H-M   'P 1'
#
loop_
_entity.id
_entity.type
_entity.pdbx_description
1 polymer ?
#
loop_
_entity_poly.entity_id
_entity_poly.type
_entity_poly.pdbx_seq_one_letter_code
_entity_poly.pdbx_strand_id
1 'polypeptide(L)'
;QDARTHAARTPMAAPMASPLTAVARAARVHPVSCSASSSSAKNPKQSSSSSSSPPAVPSLRSTAVALAGAVPLLAALPPPDAMAVGGELGIIEGRTVALLHPAIMGGLFAYTLWAGYLGWQWRRVRTVQDEITELKKQVRPAAAATPAAVGAGDSAPPPPPAAKSPTEIKINELTEERKKLVKGGFRDRHFNAGSILLGLGVTESVGGALNTWLRTGKLFPGPHLFAGAAITVLWAAAAALVPAMQKGNETARSLHIALNTINVLLFIWQIPTGLEIVGKVFEFTNWP
;
A
#
# COMPACT_ATOMS: atom_id res chain seq x y z
N GLN A 1 -41.32 -60.99 48.30
CA GLN A 1 -40.45 -59.87 48.69
C GLN A 1 -39.95 -59.27 47.38
N ASP A 2 -40.83 -58.54 46.68
CA ASP A 2 -40.90 -57.05 46.67
C ASP A 2 -39.67 -56.47 45.94
N ALA A 3 -39.74 -55.60 44.92
CA ALA A 3 -40.75 -54.68 44.40
C ALA A 3 -40.35 -54.35 42.91
N ARG A 4 -41.28 -54.22 41.94
CA ARG A 4 -41.79 -52.96 41.32
C ARG A 4 -40.69 -51.93 40.95
N THR A 5 -40.59 -51.29 39.77
CA THR A 5 -41.61 -50.87 38.78
C THR A 5 -40.98 -50.18 37.56
N HIS A 6 -41.67 -50.28 36.41
CA HIS A 6 -41.83 -49.35 35.28
C HIS A 6 -40.61 -48.72 34.55
N ALA A 7 -40.46 -49.07 33.27
CA ALA A 7 -39.95 -48.17 32.24
C ALA A 7 -40.86 -48.24 30.99
N ALA A 8 -41.11 -47.07 30.42
CA ALA A 8 -42.26 -46.74 29.58
C ALA A 8 -42.13 -47.12 28.09
N ARG A 9 -43.28 -47.46 27.51
CA ARG A 9 -43.60 -47.47 26.07
C ARG A 9 -43.86 -46.03 25.59
N THR A 10 -43.40 -45.63 24.39
CA THR A 10 -44.14 -45.35 23.12
C THR A 10 -43.77 -43.94 22.60
N PRO A 11 -44.10 -43.51 21.37
CA PRO A 11 -43.77 -44.11 20.07
C PRO A 11 -43.37 -43.06 18.98
N MET A 12 -43.09 -43.61 17.79
CA MET A 12 -43.19 -43.11 16.41
C MET A 12 -43.56 -41.64 16.13
N ALA A 13 -42.75 -41.09 15.22
CA ALA A 13 -42.98 -39.89 14.44
C ALA A 13 -44.28 -39.90 13.63
N ALA A 14 -44.92 -38.73 13.56
CA ALA A 14 -45.94 -38.39 12.57
C ALA A 14 -45.51 -37.12 11.80
N PRO A 15 -45.90 -36.97 10.51
CA PRO A 15 -45.58 -35.83 9.65
C PRO A 15 -46.70 -34.79 9.66
N MET A 16 -46.43 -33.52 9.34
CA MET A 16 -47.43 -32.58 8.77
C MET A 16 -46.76 -31.38 8.09
N ALA A 17 -47.44 -30.88 7.06
CA ALA A 17 -47.01 -29.94 6.03
C ALA A 17 -47.04 -28.44 6.44
N SER A 18 -46.22 -27.65 5.71
CA SER A 18 -46.29 -26.25 5.18
C SER A 18 -47.43 -25.29 5.58
N PRO A 19 -47.41 -23.98 5.18
CA PRO A 19 -46.32 -23.02 4.88
C PRO A 19 -46.55 -21.62 5.54
N LEU A 20 -45.53 -20.77 5.75
CA LEU A 20 -45.78 -19.33 5.97
C LEU A 20 -44.68 -18.42 5.37
N THR A 21 -45.06 -17.78 4.26
CA THR A 21 -44.85 -16.37 3.89
C THR A 21 -43.47 -15.72 4.06
N ALA A 22 -42.83 -15.49 2.91
CA ALA A 22 -41.75 -14.53 2.72
C ALA A 22 -42.28 -13.08 2.76
N VAL A 23 -41.66 -12.23 3.58
CA VAL A 23 -41.83 -10.76 3.54
C VAL A 23 -40.57 -10.16 2.91
N ALA A 24 -40.68 -9.76 1.65
CA ALA A 24 -39.67 -8.98 0.95
C ALA A 24 -39.80 -7.51 1.40
N ARG A 25 -38.77 -6.97 2.07
CA ARG A 25 -38.71 -5.54 2.41
C ARG A 25 -37.94 -4.80 1.31
N ALA A 26 -38.68 -4.10 0.46
CA ALA A 26 -38.13 -3.23 -0.58
C ALA A 26 -37.42 -2.02 0.05
N ALA A 27 -36.11 -1.90 -0.17
CA ALA A 27 -35.36 -0.69 0.16
C ALA A 27 -35.56 0.36 -0.94
N ARG A 28 -36.20 1.48 -0.57
CA ARG A 28 -36.46 2.63 -1.44
C ARG A 28 -35.17 3.43 -1.60
N VAL A 29 -34.58 3.42 -2.79
CA VAL A 29 -33.42 4.27 -3.14
C VAL A 29 -33.96 5.60 -3.67
N HIS A 30 -33.68 6.70 -2.95
CA HIS A 30 -33.94 8.06 -3.45
C HIS A 30 -32.72 8.55 -4.25
N PRO A 31 -32.87 8.99 -5.51
CA PRO A 31 -31.78 9.63 -6.23
C PRO A 31 -31.64 11.09 -5.80
N VAL A 32 -30.46 11.44 -5.28
CA VAL A 32 -30.04 12.83 -5.07
C VAL A 32 -29.63 13.41 -6.42
N SER A 33 -30.40 14.37 -6.94
CA SER A 33 -30.10 15.11 -8.17
C SER A 33 -29.34 16.38 -7.81
N CYS A 34 -28.07 16.48 -8.23
CA CYS A 34 -27.29 17.70 -8.13
C CYS A 34 -27.51 18.54 -9.41
N SER A 35 -28.37 19.55 -9.34
CA SER A 35 -28.50 20.56 -10.41
C SER A 35 -27.36 21.56 -10.31
N ALA A 36 -26.51 21.63 -11.33
CA ALA A 36 -25.52 22.69 -11.49
C ALA A 36 -26.19 23.89 -12.20
N SER A 37 -26.35 25.00 -11.49
CA SER A 37 -26.82 26.27 -12.04
C SER A 37 -25.81 26.82 -13.04
N SER A 38 -26.23 27.03 -14.29
CA SER A 38 -25.47 27.76 -15.30
C SER A 38 -25.61 29.26 -15.11
N SER A 39 -24.54 29.93 -14.70
CA SER A 39 -24.44 31.38 -14.79
C SER A 39 -24.12 31.78 -16.23
N SER A 40 -25.07 32.51 -16.83
CA SER A 40 -25.04 33.04 -18.18
C SER A 40 -24.02 34.19 -18.29
N ALA A 41 -22.99 34.03 -19.11
CA ALA A 41 -22.08 35.12 -19.50
C ALA A 41 -22.29 35.45 -20.98
N LYS A 42 -22.65 36.71 -21.22
CA LYS A 42 -22.90 37.34 -22.52
C LYS A 42 -21.67 37.29 -23.42
N ASN A 43 -21.90 37.07 -24.72
CA ASN A 43 -21.02 37.49 -25.82
C ASN A 43 -21.93 38.25 -26.82
N PRO A 44 -21.48 39.23 -27.63
CA PRO A 44 -20.55 38.91 -28.72
C PRO A 44 -19.65 40.05 -29.27
N LYS A 45 -18.54 39.70 -29.91
CA LYS A 45 -18.17 40.00 -31.33
C LYS A 45 -16.65 40.10 -31.53
N GLN A 46 -16.09 39.17 -32.32
CA GLN A 46 -15.15 39.38 -33.46
C GLN A 46 -14.53 38.02 -33.82
N SER A 47 -14.94 37.44 -34.96
CA SER A 47 -14.31 37.53 -36.29
C SER A 47 -13.21 36.49 -36.51
N SER A 48 -13.63 35.41 -37.19
CA SER A 48 -12.90 34.65 -38.21
C SER A 48 -11.36 34.65 -38.19
N SER A 49 -10.79 33.51 -37.81
CA SER A 49 -9.65 32.94 -38.52
C SER A 49 -9.66 31.42 -38.36
N SER A 50 -9.45 30.74 -39.48
CA SER A 50 -9.32 29.30 -39.62
C SER A 50 -8.02 28.80 -38.98
N SER A 51 -8.12 27.89 -38.02
CA SER A 51 -6.97 27.08 -37.58
C SER A 51 -7.42 25.66 -37.25
N SER A 52 -6.78 24.72 -37.93
CA SER A 52 -6.82 23.27 -37.81
C SER A 52 -7.01 22.73 -36.37
N SER A 53 -8.01 21.87 -36.19
CA SER A 53 -8.15 21.03 -35.00
C SER A 53 -6.97 20.05 -34.89
N PRO A 54 -6.30 19.92 -33.74
CA PRO A 54 -5.45 18.77 -33.48
C PRO A 54 -6.31 17.51 -33.28
N PRO A 55 -5.78 16.29 -33.52
CA PRO A 55 -6.54 15.07 -33.24
C PRO A 55 -6.86 15.01 -31.74
N ALA A 56 -8.11 14.68 -31.44
CA ALA A 56 -8.57 14.48 -30.06
C ALA A 56 -7.72 13.39 -29.40
N VAL A 57 -6.97 13.76 -28.36
CA VAL A 57 -6.40 12.80 -27.42
C VAL A 57 -7.55 12.01 -26.79
N PRO A 58 -7.60 10.68 -26.92
CA PRO A 58 -8.65 9.91 -26.28
C PRO A 58 -8.53 10.07 -24.77
N SER A 59 -9.63 10.55 -24.17
CA SER A 59 -9.75 10.74 -22.73
C SER A 59 -9.42 9.43 -21.99
N LEU A 60 -8.48 9.52 -21.04
CA LEU A 60 -8.04 8.45 -20.13
C LEU A 60 -9.18 7.82 -19.29
N ARG A 61 -10.42 8.33 -19.42
CA ARG A 61 -11.62 7.73 -18.82
C ARG A 61 -12.15 6.51 -19.60
N SER A 62 -11.89 6.41 -20.90
CA SER A 62 -12.41 5.30 -21.72
C SER A 62 -11.58 4.02 -21.61
N THR A 63 -10.32 4.08 -21.16
CA THR A 63 -9.49 2.89 -20.96
C THR A 63 -9.72 2.21 -19.61
N ALA A 64 -10.23 2.92 -18.60
CA ALA A 64 -10.51 2.35 -17.28
C ALA A 64 -11.74 1.43 -17.25
N VAL A 65 -12.71 1.65 -18.14
CA VAL A 65 -13.94 0.83 -18.21
C VAL A 65 -13.71 -0.50 -18.93
N ALA A 66 -12.74 -0.56 -19.85
CA ALA A 66 -12.40 -1.79 -20.57
C ALA A 66 -11.71 -2.86 -19.67
N LEU A 67 -10.97 -2.43 -18.64
CA LEU A 67 -10.30 -3.35 -17.70
C LEU A 67 -11.22 -3.85 -16.57
N ALA A 68 -12.24 -3.08 -16.20
CA ALA A 68 -13.21 -3.50 -15.17
C ALA A 68 -14.19 -4.58 -15.67
N GLY A 69 -14.47 -4.61 -16.97
CA GLY A 69 -15.35 -5.62 -17.60
C GLY A 69 -14.67 -6.95 -17.94
N ALA A 70 -13.33 -7.00 -17.98
CA ALA A 70 -12.59 -8.20 -18.36
C ALA A 70 -12.48 -9.25 -17.23
N VAL A 71 -12.55 -8.82 -15.97
CA VAL A 71 -12.42 -9.70 -14.81
C VAL A 71 -13.59 -10.70 -14.66
N PRO A 72 -14.88 -10.30 -14.77
CA PRO A 72 -15.97 -11.27 -14.72
C PRO A 72 -16.08 -12.15 -15.97
N LEU A 73 -15.54 -11.73 -17.12
CA LEU A 73 -15.55 -12.52 -18.35
C LEU A 73 -14.54 -13.69 -18.31
N LEU A 74 -13.38 -13.51 -17.64
CA LEU A 74 -12.43 -14.59 -17.43
C LEU A 74 -12.95 -15.67 -16.45
N ALA A 75 -13.83 -15.30 -15.51
CA ALA A 75 -14.41 -16.23 -14.54
C ALA A 75 -15.59 -17.06 -15.09
N ALA A 76 -16.13 -16.68 -16.26
CA ALA A 76 -17.27 -17.34 -16.90
C ALA A 76 -16.88 -18.36 -17.99
N LEU A 77 -15.58 -18.49 -18.29
CA LEU A 77 -15.09 -19.53 -19.18
C LEU A 77 -14.92 -20.83 -18.37
N PRO A 78 -15.47 -21.98 -18.83
CA PRO A 78 -15.10 -23.26 -18.23
C PRO A 78 -13.58 -23.37 -18.29
N PRO A 79 -12.88 -23.83 -17.24
CA PRO A 79 -11.43 -24.00 -17.30
C PRO A 79 -11.16 -24.94 -18.48
N PRO A 80 -10.54 -24.47 -19.58
CA PRO A 80 -9.99 -25.41 -20.53
C PRO A 80 -8.99 -26.26 -19.74
N ASP A 81 -8.88 -27.54 -20.09
CA ASP A 81 -7.83 -28.41 -19.57
C ASP A 81 -6.53 -27.61 -19.52
N ALA A 82 -5.89 -27.62 -18.35
CA ALA A 82 -4.76 -26.78 -17.97
C ALA A 82 -3.97 -26.33 -19.20
N MET A 83 -3.99 -25.01 -19.49
CA MET A 83 -3.27 -24.37 -20.60
C MET A 83 -1.75 -24.46 -20.38
N ALA A 84 -1.20 -25.66 -20.17
CA ALA A 84 0.08 -26.01 -20.72
C ALA A 84 -0.16 -26.11 -22.22
N VAL A 85 0.36 -25.15 -22.95
CA VAL A 85 0.29 -25.04 -24.41
C VAL A 85 1.15 -26.17 -25.05
N GLY A 86 1.33 -27.32 -24.38
CA GLY A 86 2.00 -28.50 -24.91
C GLY A 86 3.43 -28.28 -25.41
N GLY A 87 4.08 -27.16 -25.08
CA GLY A 87 5.38 -26.76 -25.64
C GLY A 87 5.30 -25.83 -26.85
N GLU A 88 4.13 -25.36 -27.30
CA GLU A 88 3.97 -24.44 -28.44
C GLU A 88 4.62 -23.07 -28.20
N LEU A 89 4.84 -22.66 -26.93
CA LEU A 89 5.56 -21.42 -26.60
C LEU A 89 7.08 -21.62 -26.41
N GLY A 90 7.59 -22.84 -26.65
CA GLY A 90 9.03 -23.15 -26.61
C GLY A 90 9.70 -22.74 -25.29
N ILE A 91 10.83 -22.02 -25.37
CA ILE A 91 11.63 -21.58 -24.20
C ILE A 91 10.83 -20.71 -23.23
N ILE A 92 9.73 -20.09 -23.66
CA ILE A 92 8.89 -19.25 -22.80
C ILE A 92 7.92 -20.12 -21.97
N GLU A 93 7.71 -21.38 -22.34
CA GLU A 93 6.91 -22.32 -21.58
C GLU A 93 7.72 -23.04 -20.49
N GLY A 94 7.02 -23.59 -19.49
CA GLY A 94 7.65 -24.42 -18.47
C GLY A 94 8.53 -23.64 -17.50
N ARG A 95 9.84 -23.92 -17.51
CA ARG A 95 10.74 -23.49 -16.42
C ARG A 95 11.05 -21.99 -16.45
N THR A 96 11.04 -21.33 -17.62
CA THR A 96 11.25 -19.87 -17.73
C THR A 96 10.13 -19.07 -17.06
N VAL A 97 8.86 -19.39 -17.32
CA VAL A 97 7.72 -18.74 -16.66
C VAL A 97 7.65 -19.11 -15.18
N ALA A 98 8.04 -20.33 -14.79
CA ALA A 98 8.10 -20.73 -13.39
C ALA A 98 9.16 -19.94 -12.59
N LEU A 99 10.27 -19.53 -13.22
CA LEU A 99 11.31 -18.72 -12.58
C LEU A 99 11.03 -17.21 -12.59
N LEU A 100 10.00 -16.75 -13.31
CA LEU A 100 9.64 -15.33 -13.32
C LEU A 100 9.18 -14.85 -11.93
N HIS A 101 8.32 -15.63 -11.27
CA HIS A 101 7.84 -15.35 -9.91
C HIS A 101 9.00 -15.12 -8.90
N PRO A 102 9.94 -16.08 -8.69
CA PRO A 102 11.03 -15.88 -7.73
C PRO A 102 11.97 -14.72 -8.12
N ALA A 103 12.19 -14.46 -9.41
CA ALA A 103 12.97 -13.31 -9.84
C ALA A 103 12.29 -11.97 -9.50
N ILE A 104 10.99 -11.86 -9.80
CA ILE A 104 10.19 -10.67 -9.46
C ILE A 104 10.13 -10.50 -7.93
N MET A 105 9.94 -11.57 -7.17
CA MET A 105 9.90 -11.53 -5.71
C MET A 105 11.21 -11.02 -5.11
N GLY A 106 12.37 -11.42 -5.65
CA GLY A 106 13.66 -10.85 -5.26
C GLY A 106 13.74 -9.34 -5.53
N GLY A 107 13.26 -8.89 -6.69
CA GLY A 107 13.16 -7.48 -7.05
C GLY A 107 12.21 -6.69 -6.13
N LEU A 108 11.02 -7.20 -5.87
CA LEU A 108 10.02 -6.61 -4.98
C LEU A 108 10.53 -6.51 -3.54
N PHE A 109 11.29 -7.50 -3.06
CA PHE A 109 11.90 -7.45 -1.74
C PHE A 109 12.92 -6.31 -1.64
N ALA A 110 13.86 -6.21 -2.58
CA ALA A 110 14.83 -5.11 -2.62
C ALA A 110 14.13 -3.74 -2.73
N TYR A 111 13.09 -3.66 -3.56
CA TYR A 111 12.29 -2.45 -3.72
C TYR A 111 11.50 -2.09 -2.46
N THR A 112 11.04 -3.08 -1.69
CA THR A 112 10.39 -2.88 -0.38
C THR A 112 11.35 -2.25 0.63
N LEU A 113 12.60 -2.73 0.69
CA LEU A 113 13.63 -2.14 1.55
C LEU A 113 13.94 -0.70 1.14
N TRP A 114 14.02 -0.44 -0.16
CA TRP A 114 14.18 0.91 -0.70
C TRP A 114 13.01 1.84 -0.35
N ALA A 115 11.77 1.37 -0.50
CA ALA A 115 10.59 2.12 -0.09
C ALA A 115 10.59 2.42 1.41
N GLY A 116 11.02 1.45 2.24
CA GLY A 116 11.24 1.61 3.67
C GLY A 116 12.25 2.70 4.00
N TYR A 117 13.39 2.73 3.28
CA TYR A 117 14.39 3.80 3.40
C TYR A 117 13.80 5.18 3.07
N LEU A 118 13.04 5.31 1.97
CA LEU A 118 12.38 6.58 1.62
C LEU A 118 11.40 7.04 2.72
N GLY A 119 10.64 6.10 3.29
CA GLY A 119 9.72 6.37 4.39
C GLY A 119 10.44 6.82 5.66
N TRP A 120 11.58 6.21 5.96
CA TRP A 120 12.46 6.62 7.06
C TRP A 120 12.99 8.05 6.88
N GLN A 121 13.49 8.39 5.69
CA GLN A 121 13.97 9.75 5.40
C GLN A 121 12.84 10.78 5.56
N TRP A 122 11.62 10.46 5.13
CA TRP A 122 10.45 11.32 5.34
C TRP A 122 10.09 11.47 6.82
N ARG A 123 10.21 10.40 7.62
CA ARG A 123 10.05 10.48 9.09
C ARG A 123 11.13 11.39 9.70
N ARG A 124 12.39 11.28 9.25
CA ARG A 124 13.52 12.07 9.76
C ARG A 124 13.30 13.58 9.62
N VAL A 125 12.67 14.05 8.55
CA VAL A 125 12.32 15.48 8.36
C VAL A 125 11.53 16.05 9.55
N ARG A 126 10.65 15.24 10.15
CA ARG A 126 9.80 15.64 11.27
C ARG A 126 10.54 15.50 12.60
N THR A 127 11.18 14.37 12.85
CA THR A 127 11.90 14.16 14.11
C THR A 127 13.06 15.14 14.29
N VAL A 128 13.76 15.51 13.21
CA VAL A 128 14.79 16.57 13.25
C VAL A 128 14.18 17.92 13.61
N GLN A 129 12.98 18.23 13.12
CA GLN A 129 12.30 19.48 13.47
C GLN A 129 11.94 19.52 14.95
N ASP A 130 11.53 18.38 15.51
CA ASP A 130 11.22 18.25 16.94
C ASP A 130 12.49 18.43 17.78
N GLU A 131 13.60 17.78 17.39
CA GLU A 131 14.94 17.95 18.01
C GLU A 131 15.41 19.41 17.99
N ILE A 132 15.30 20.09 16.84
CA ILE A 132 15.65 21.52 16.72
C ILE A 132 14.80 22.37 17.66
N THR A 133 13.50 22.09 17.74
CA THR A 133 12.56 22.86 18.56
C THR A 133 12.90 22.70 20.04
N GLU A 134 13.22 21.49 20.47
CA GLU A 134 13.60 21.20 21.85
C GLU A 134 14.95 21.84 22.22
N LEU A 135 15.98 21.73 21.37
CA LEU A 135 17.27 22.39 21.61
C LEU A 135 17.13 23.92 21.66
N LYS A 136 16.28 24.52 20.81
CA LYS A 136 16.00 25.96 20.87
C LYS A 136 15.33 26.38 22.18
N LYS A 137 14.51 25.52 22.79
CA LYS A 137 13.95 25.76 24.13
C LYS A 137 15.00 25.66 25.24
N GLN A 138 16.14 25.01 25.02
CA GLN A 138 17.22 24.93 26.00
C GLN A 138 18.16 26.15 25.92
N VAL A 139 18.35 26.72 24.72
CA VAL A 139 19.17 27.93 24.53
C VAL A 139 18.45 29.21 24.99
N ARG A 140 17.14 29.31 24.76
CA ARG A 140 16.36 30.52 25.08
C ARG A 140 16.32 30.87 26.59
N PRO A 141 16.22 29.91 27.53
CA PRO A 141 16.33 30.15 28.97
C PRO A 141 17.72 30.61 29.39
N ALA A 142 18.79 30.10 28.76
CA ALA A 142 20.17 30.50 29.06
C ALA A 142 20.49 31.94 28.61
N ALA A 143 19.92 32.38 27.49
CA ALA A 143 20.04 33.76 27.00
C ALA A 143 19.16 34.77 27.78
N ALA A 144 18.07 34.32 28.40
CA ALA A 144 17.21 35.14 29.25
C ALA A 144 17.73 35.29 30.70
N ALA A 145 18.74 34.50 31.08
CA ALA A 145 19.37 34.52 32.41
C ALA A 145 20.60 35.42 32.50
N THR A 146 20.82 36.34 31.55
CA THR A 146 21.84 37.41 31.67
C THR A 146 21.16 38.68 32.18
N PRO A 147 21.22 39.02 33.48
CA PRO A 147 20.77 40.32 33.94
C PRO A 147 21.72 41.42 33.45
N ALA A 148 21.13 42.55 33.11
CA ALA A 148 21.80 43.78 32.71
C ALA A 148 22.94 44.16 33.67
N ALA A 149 24.17 44.20 33.16
CA ALA A 149 25.26 44.95 33.76
C ALA A 149 25.35 46.31 33.05
N VAL A 150 24.88 47.33 33.78
CA VAL A 150 25.36 48.73 33.89
C VAL A 150 25.70 49.54 32.63
N GLY A 151 25.23 50.79 32.64
CA GLY A 151 25.47 51.77 31.59
C GLY A 151 26.84 52.45 31.63
N ALA A 152 26.93 53.45 30.74
CA ALA A 152 27.99 54.41 30.48
C ALA A 152 29.19 53.93 29.65
N GLY A 153 29.39 54.60 28.50
CA GLY A 153 30.67 54.69 27.80
C GLY A 153 30.64 54.22 26.35
N ASP A 154 30.46 55.16 25.41
CA ASP A 154 30.85 54.99 24.02
C ASP A 154 32.35 54.60 23.93
N SER A 155 32.68 53.75 22.96
CA SER A 155 34.03 53.30 22.56
C SER A 155 34.52 51.98 23.18
N ALA A 156 33.94 50.86 22.73
CA ALA A 156 34.64 49.58 22.70
C ALA A 156 34.45 48.94 21.31
N PRO A 157 35.48 48.33 20.69
CA PRO A 157 35.32 47.57 19.45
C PRO A 157 34.30 46.45 19.68
N PRO A 158 33.50 46.06 18.67
CA PRO A 158 32.54 44.98 18.82
C PRO A 158 33.27 43.74 19.33
N PRO A 159 32.76 43.06 20.38
CA PRO A 159 33.41 41.88 20.91
C PRO A 159 33.58 40.84 19.78
N PRO A 160 34.71 40.11 19.73
CA PRO A 160 34.91 39.07 18.73
C PRO A 160 33.72 38.10 18.79
N PRO A 161 33.26 37.57 17.64
CA PRO A 161 32.06 36.74 17.59
C PRO A 161 32.22 35.59 18.58
N ALA A 162 31.39 35.61 19.63
CA ALA A 162 31.39 34.58 20.65
C ALA A 162 31.32 33.21 19.96
N ALA A 163 32.27 32.33 20.29
CA ALA A 163 32.27 30.97 19.77
C ALA A 163 30.90 30.35 20.06
N LYS A 164 30.18 29.98 18.99
CA LYS A 164 28.82 29.42 19.07
C LYS A 164 28.81 28.29 20.10
N SER A 165 27.86 28.33 21.04
CA SER A 165 27.73 27.27 22.04
C SER A 165 27.56 25.90 21.37
N PRO A 166 28.00 24.78 22.00
CA PRO A 166 27.83 23.43 21.42
C PRO A 166 26.39 23.14 20.97
N THR A 167 25.41 23.65 21.72
CA THR A 167 23.98 23.55 21.39
C THR A 167 23.59 24.34 20.14
N GLU A 168 24.14 25.53 19.93
CA GLU A 168 23.94 26.30 18.70
C GLU A 168 24.57 25.64 17.47
N ILE A 169 25.76 25.04 17.63
CA ILE A 169 26.38 24.23 16.58
C ILE A 169 25.44 23.09 16.19
N LYS A 170 24.91 22.36 17.17
CA LYS A 170 23.98 21.25 16.91
C LYS A 170 22.68 21.69 16.23
N ILE A 171 22.11 22.82 16.65
CA ILE A 171 20.92 23.41 16.01
C ILE A 171 21.22 23.74 14.54
N ASN A 172 22.40 24.31 14.24
CA ASN A 172 22.79 24.63 12.87
C ASN A 172 22.96 23.36 12.03
N GLU A 173 23.65 22.33 12.55
CA GLU A 173 23.82 21.03 11.87
C GLU A 173 22.49 20.38 11.54
N LEU A 174 21.58 20.26 12.52
CA LEU A 174 20.27 19.67 12.33
C LEU A 174 19.41 20.50 11.36
N THR A 175 19.56 21.82 11.38
CA THR A 175 18.88 22.71 10.43
C THR A 175 19.36 22.44 9.00
N GLU A 176 20.66 22.27 8.79
CA GLU A 176 21.22 21.91 7.48
C GLU A 176 20.84 20.48 7.07
N GLU A 177 20.82 19.51 7.99
CA GLU A 177 20.31 18.16 7.75
C GLU A 177 18.85 18.23 7.26
N ARG A 178 17.99 18.96 7.97
CA ARG A 178 16.58 19.12 7.58
C ARG A 178 16.43 19.75 6.21
N LYS A 179 17.22 20.79 5.89
CA LYS A 179 17.21 21.41 4.54
C LYS A 179 17.55 20.38 3.46
N LYS A 180 18.57 19.55 3.68
CA LYS A 180 18.94 18.45 2.76
C LYS A 180 17.82 17.43 2.61
N LEU A 181 17.20 17.02 3.73
CA LEU A 181 16.11 16.05 3.72
C LEU A 181 14.86 16.57 3.00
N VAL A 182 14.48 17.84 3.23
CA VAL A 182 13.34 18.48 2.55
C VAL A 182 13.61 18.57 1.05
N LYS A 183 14.82 18.96 0.63
CA LYS A 183 15.23 19.00 -0.78
C LYS A 183 15.17 17.62 -1.45
N GLY A 184 15.35 16.54 -0.69
CA GLY A 184 15.29 15.16 -1.19
C GLY A 184 13.90 14.67 -1.62
N GLY A 185 12.82 15.40 -1.30
CA GLY A 185 11.47 15.08 -1.77
C GLY A 185 10.92 13.73 -1.31
N PHE A 186 11.39 13.23 -0.15
CA PHE A 186 11.17 11.84 0.27
C PHE A 186 9.70 11.47 0.49
N ARG A 187 8.82 12.43 0.77
CA ARG A 187 7.38 12.20 0.87
C ARG A 187 6.81 11.63 -0.43
N ASP A 188 7.02 12.34 -1.53
CA ASP A 188 6.43 12.00 -2.83
C ASP A 188 7.13 10.77 -3.41
N ARG A 189 8.45 10.64 -3.19
CA ARG A 189 9.21 9.45 -3.59
C ARG A 189 8.72 8.20 -2.86
N HIS A 190 8.51 8.28 -1.54
CA HIS A 190 7.97 7.15 -0.77
C HIS A 190 6.54 6.81 -1.20
N PHE A 191 5.69 7.81 -1.44
CA PHE A 191 4.34 7.59 -1.94
C PHE A 191 4.35 6.88 -3.30
N ASN A 192 5.12 7.40 -4.27
CA ASN A 192 5.22 6.82 -5.61
C ASN A 192 5.80 5.39 -5.56
N ALA A 193 6.86 5.18 -4.78
CA ALA A 193 7.44 3.84 -4.61
C ALA A 193 6.44 2.88 -3.95
N GLY A 194 5.71 3.33 -2.93
CA GLY A 194 4.64 2.56 -2.29
C GLY A 194 3.51 2.21 -3.27
N SER A 195 3.10 3.12 -4.15
CA SER A 195 2.08 2.86 -5.17
C SER A 195 2.55 1.85 -6.22
N ILE A 196 3.80 1.95 -6.68
CA ILE A 196 4.38 0.98 -7.61
C ILE A 196 4.48 -0.40 -6.96
N LEU A 197 4.98 -0.47 -5.72
CA LEU A 197 5.10 -1.70 -4.96
C LEU A 197 3.72 -2.35 -4.74
N LEU A 198 2.71 -1.57 -4.37
CA LEU A 198 1.35 -2.06 -4.20
C LEU A 198 0.78 -2.62 -5.51
N GLY A 199 0.90 -1.88 -6.62
CA GLY A 199 0.39 -2.31 -7.92
C GLY A 199 1.06 -3.59 -8.40
N LEU A 200 2.39 -3.59 -8.50
CA LEU A 200 3.14 -4.75 -8.97
C LEU A 200 3.01 -5.94 -8.03
N GLY A 201 3.11 -5.71 -6.72
CA GLY A 201 3.05 -6.77 -5.72
C GLY A 201 1.68 -7.45 -5.65
N VAL A 202 0.57 -6.71 -5.75
CA VAL A 202 -0.77 -7.30 -5.79
C VAL A 202 -0.98 -8.10 -7.09
N THR A 203 -0.59 -7.52 -8.24
CA THR A 203 -0.68 -8.22 -9.53
C THR A 203 0.13 -9.51 -9.53
N GLU A 204 1.32 -9.49 -8.94
CA GLU A 204 2.19 -10.64 -8.82
C GLU A 204 1.63 -11.72 -7.89
N SER A 205 1.10 -11.34 -6.73
CA SER A 205 0.53 -12.31 -5.79
C SER A 205 -0.68 -13.03 -6.37
N VAL A 206 -1.58 -12.29 -7.03
CA VAL A 206 -2.74 -12.85 -7.70
C VAL A 206 -2.31 -13.64 -8.95
N GLY A 207 -1.40 -13.08 -9.75
CA GLY A 207 -0.90 -13.68 -10.98
C GLY A 207 -0.13 -14.98 -10.73
N GLY A 208 0.67 -15.07 -9.67
CA GLY A 208 1.41 -16.28 -9.28
C GLY A 208 0.47 -17.42 -8.86
N ALA A 209 -0.57 -17.11 -8.09
CA ALA A 209 -1.61 -18.07 -7.74
C ALA A 209 -2.39 -18.54 -8.98
N LEU A 210 -2.83 -17.60 -9.84
CA LEU A 210 -3.53 -17.92 -11.08
C LEU A 210 -2.66 -18.76 -12.03
N ASN A 211 -1.39 -18.40 -12.23
CA ASN A 211 -0.45 -19.16 -13.05
C ASN A 211 -0.29 -20.60 -12.54
N THR A 212 -0.20 -20.78 -11.22
CA THR A 212 -0.13 -22.12 -10.62
C THR A 212 -1.41 -22.90 -10.92
N TRP A 213 -2.58 -22.30 -10.68
CA TRP A 213 -3.86 -22.94 -10.93
C TRP A 213 -4.07 -23.29 -12.41
N LEU A 214 -3.72 -22.39 -13.33
CA LEU A 214 -3.81 -22.62 -14.78
C LEU A 214 -2.92 -23.77 -15.25
N ARG A 215 -1.77 -23.99 -14.62
CA ARG A 215 -0.82 -25.06 -14.98
C ARG A 215 -1.15 -26.42 -14.39
N THR A 216 -1.76 -26.46 -13.20
CA THR A 216 -1.90 -27.71 -12.42
C THR A 216 -3.35 -28.06 -12.07
N GLY A 217 -4.31 -27.18 -12.38
CA GLY A 217 -5.71 -27.31 -12.00
C GLY A 217 -6.01 -27.11 -10.50
N LYS A 218 -4.98 -26.83 -9.68
CA LYS A 218 -5.13 -26.65 -8.21
C LYS A 218 -4.07 -25.74 -7.62
N LEU A 219 -4.39 -25.11 -6.49
CA LEU A 219 -3.38 -24.46 -5.66
C LEU A 219 -2.72 -25.49 -4.73
N PHE A 220 -1.50 -25.17 -4.29
CA PHE A 220 -0.77 -25.94 -3.28
C PHE A 220 -0.69 -25.12 -2.01
N PRO A 221 -1.64 -25.27 -1.05
CA PRO A 221 -1.63 -24.52 0.18
C PRO A 221 -0.38 -24.85 1.00
N GLY A 222 0.35 -23.83 1.41
CA GLY A 222 1.60 -23.98 2.15
C GLY A 222 2.12 -22.63 2.66
N PRO A 223 3.20 -22.63 3.47
CA PRO A 223 3.68 -21.43 4.12
C PRO A 223 3.93 -20.26 3.17
N HIS A 224 4.54 -20.52 2.00
CA HIS A 224 4.82 -19.50 1.01
C HIS A 224 3.54 -18.82 0.47
N LEU A 225 2.55 -19.61 0.06
CA LEU A 225 1.27 -19.12 -0.45
C LEU A 225 0.52 -18.30 0.61
N PHE A 226 0.45 -18.81 1.85
CA PHE A 226 -0.24 -18.12 2.94
C PHE A 226 0.48 -16.83 3.36
N ALA A 227 1.81 -16.85 3.42
CA ALA A 227 2.60 -15.64 3.68
C ALA A 227 2.40 -14.61 2.56
N GLY A 228 2.36 -15.02 1.29
CA GLY A 228 2.10 -14.12 0.15
C GLY A 228 0.72 -13.47 0.21
N ALA A 229 -0.31 -14.25 0.56
CA ALA A 229 -1.65 -13.73 0.79
C ALA A 229 -1.68 -12.73 1.96
N ALA A 230 -1.03 -13.04 3.08
CA ALA A 230 -0.93 -12.15 4.23
C ALA A 230 -0.22 -10.83 3.89
N ILE A 231 0.90 -10.88 3.16
CA ILE A 231 1.64 -9.68 2.70
C ILE A 231 0.73 -8.79 1.85
N THR A 232 -0.04 -9.38 0.94
CA THR A 232 -0.98 -8.63 0.09
C THR A 232 -2.03 -7.88 0.92
N VAL A 233 -2.60 -8.53 1.94
CA VAL A 233 -3.54 -7.90 2.86
C VAL A 233 -2.87 -6.77 3.66
N LEU A 234 -1.66 -7.01 4.17
CA LEU A 234 -0.90 -6.01 4.94
C LEU A 234 -0.54 -4.78 4.09
N TRP A 235 -0.16 -4.95 2.83
CA TRP A 235 0.04 -3.83 1.90
C TRP A 235 -1.24 -3.02 1.70
N ALA A 236 -2.37 -3.68 1.44
CA ALA A 236 -3.65 -2.99 1.27
C ALA A 236 -4.05 -2.23 2.55
N ALA A 237 -3.92 -2.86 3.72
CA ALA A 237 -4.19 -2.24 5.01
C ALA A 237 -3.28 -1.04 5.28
N ALA A 238 -1.97 -1.16 5.00
CA ALA A 238 -1.02 -0.07 5.16
C ALA A 238 -1.34 1.12 4.22
N ALA A 239 -1.69 0.84 2.96
CA ALA A 239 -2.07 1.86 1.99
C ALA A 239 -3.38 2.58 2.38
N ALA A 240 -4.34 1.87 2.98
CA ALA A 240 -5.60 2.45 3.45
C ALA A 240 -5.43 3.49 4.58
N LEU A 241 -4.29 3.47 5.29
CA LEU A 241 -3.99 4.43 6.36
C LEU A 241 -3.53 5.80 5.82
N VAL A 242 -3.15 5.89 4.55
CA VAL A 242 -2.55 7.10 3.95
C VAL A 242 -3.42 8.36 4.12
N PRO A 243 -4.75 8.35 3.88
CA PRO A 243 -5.57 9.55 4.08
C PRO A 243 -5.54 10.09 5.52
N ALA A 244 -5.52 9.21 6.53
CA ALA A 244 -5.41 9.61 7.93
C ALA A 244 -4.01 10.14 8.26
N MET A 245 -2.96 9.50 7.72
CA MET A 245 -1.57 9.95 7.89
C MET A 245 -1.32 11.32 7.27
N GLN A 246 -1.89 11.60 6.10
CA GLN A 246 -1.80 12.91 5.44
C GLN A 246 -2.44 14.02 6.28
N LYS A 247 -3.47 13.69 7.07
CA LYS A 247 -4.15 14.62 7.99
C LYS A 247 -3.46 14.80 9.34
N GLY A 248 -2.28 14.21 9.57
CA GLY A 248 -1.58 14.39 10.84
C GLY A 248 -1.71 13.27 11.86
N ASN A 249 -2.47 12.20 11.58
CA ASN A 249 -2.73 11.15 12.58
C ASN A 249 -1.47 10.30 12.88
N GLU A 250 -0.94 10.41 14.09
CA GLU A 250 0.26 9.66 14.52
C GLU A 250 -0.02 8.17 14.76
N THR A 251 -1.20 7.80 15.24
CA THR A 251 -1.59 6.37 15.37
C THR A 251 -1.58 5.68 14.01
N ALA A 252 -2.14 6.33 12.98
CA ALA A 252 -2.14 5.80 11.61
C ALA A 252 -0.71 5.65 11.06
N ARG A 253 0.20 6.59 11.38
CA ARG A 253 1.61 6.52 10.98
C ARG A 253 2.33 5.37 11.65
N SER A 254 2.16 5.21 12.96
CA SER A 254 2.76 4.11 13.72
C SER A 254 2.22 2.76 13.27
N LEU A 255 0.91 2.65 13.00
CA LEU A 255 0.31 1.43 12.49
C LEU A 255 0.82 1.11 11.08
N HIS A 256 0.91 2.10 10.18
CA HIS A 256 1.49 1.90 8.85
C HIS A 256 2.93 1.37 8.92
N ILE A 257 3.75 1.90 9.83
CA ILE A 257 5.11 1.41 10.05
C ILE A 257 5.08 -0.03 10.59
N ALA A 258 4.27 -0.32 11.60
CA ALA A 258 4.18 -1.65 12.19
C ALA A 258 3.75 -2.72 11.18
N LEU A 259 2.70 -2.44 10.39
CA LEU A 259 2.23 -3.34 9.33
C LEU A 259 3.33 -3.61 8.30
N ASN A 260 4.09 -2.58 7.90
CA ASN A 260 5.17 -2.75 6.94
C ASN A 260 6.42 -3.42 7.52
N THR A 261 6.69 -3.26 8.81
CA THR A 261 7.72 -4.05 9.50
C THR A 261 7.36 -5.53 9.46
N ILE A 262 6.11 -5.88 9.77
CA ILE A 262 5.63 -7.27 9.66
C ILE A 262 5.73 -7.77 8.22
N ASN A 263 5.37 -6.95 7.21
CA ASN A 263 5.57 -7.30 5.81
C ASN A 263 7.00 -7.67 5.48
N VAL A 264 7.98 -6.86 5.90
CA VAL A 264 9.40 -7.15 5.64
C VAL A 264 9.82 -8.46 6.29
N LEU A 265 9.38 -8.73 7.52
CA LEU A 265 9.67 -10.01 8.19
C LEU A 265 9.06 -11.20 7.45
N LEU A 266 7.82 -11.08 6.96
CA LEU A 266 7.19 -12.11 6.14
C LEU A 266 7.90 -12.33 4.80
N PHE A 267 8.38 -11.26 4.16
CA PHE A 267 9.21 -11.36 2.96
C PHE A 267 10.51 -12.14 3.23
N ILE A 268 11.20 -11.84 4.33
CA ILE A 268 12.41 -12.55 4.73
C ILE A 268 12.09 -14.03 4.95
N TRP A 269 10.97 -14.36 5.60
CA TRP A 269 10.54 -15.74 5.80
C TRP A 269 10.15 -16.46 4.49
N GLN A 270 9.69 -15.71 3.48
CA GLN A 270 9.41 -16.28 2.17
C GLN A 270 10.66 -16.72 1.41
N ILE A 271 11.85 -16.20 1.72
CA ILE A 271 13.08 -16.56 1.01
C ILE A 271 13.37 -18.07 1.07
N PRO A 272 13.51 -18.71 2.27
CA PRO A 272 13.77 -20.15 2.33
C PRO A 272 12.63 -20.98 1.72
N THR A 273 11.37 -20.64 2.02
CA THR A 273 10.21 -21.39 1.50
C THR A 273 10.06 -21.27 -0.01
N GLY A 274 10.44 -20.13 -0.61
CA GLY A 274 10.47 -19.92 -2.05
C GLY A 274 11.60 -20.70 -2.72
N LEU A 275 12.79 -20.76 -2.11
CA LEU A 275 13.92 -21.54 -2.63
C LEU A 275 13.62 -23.05 -2.65
N GLU A 276 12.88 -23.57 -1.65
CA GLU A 276 12.38 -24.95 -1.68
C GLU A 276 11.44 -25.21 -2.88
N ILE A 277 10.58 -24.25 -3.22
CA ILE A 277 9.69 -24.33 -4.39
C ILE A 277 10.51 -24.29 -5.69
N VAL A 278 11.51 -23.40 -5.78
CA VAL A 278 12.43 -23.34 -6.92
C VAL A 278 13.11 -24.70 -7.11
N GLY A 279 13.58 -25.34 -6.04
CA GLY A 279 14.12 -26.70 -6.10
C GLY A 279 13.16 -27.70 -6.75
N LYS A 280 11.89 -27.71 -6.33
CA LYS A 280 10.85 -28.56 -6.94
C LYS A 280 10.59 -28.22 -8.41
N VAL A 281 10.67 -26.95 -8.79
CA VAL A 281 10.55 -26.53 -10.20
C VAL A 281 11.70 -27.12 -11.02
N PHE A 282 12.94 -27.08 -10.52
CA PHE A 282 14.08 -27.71 -11.19
C PHE A 282 13.96 -29.24 -11.27
N GLU A 283 13.32 -29.88 -10.29
CA GLU A 283 13.07 -31.33 -10.27
C GLU A 283 11.99 -31.77 -11.30
N PHE A 284 10.87 -31.03 -11.41
CA PHE A 284 9.68 -31.46 -12.14
C PHE A 284 9.47 -30.82 -13.51
N THR A 285 10.27 -29.82 -13.90
CA THR A 285 10.15 -29.17 -15.21
C THR A 285 11.47 -29.28 -15.95
N ASN A 286 11.47 -29.25 -17.28
CA ASN A 286 12.68 -29.10 -18.09
C ASN A 286 12.56 -27.87 -18.99
N TRP A 287 13.69 -27.33 -19.42
CA TRP A 287 13.67 -26.51 -20.64
C TRP A 287 13.45 -27.45 -21.84
N PRO A 288 12.66 -27.04 -22.83
CA PRO A 288 12.57 -27.76 -24.11
C PRO A 288 13.92 -27.77 -24.83
#